data_AF-A0A1A2P3J9-F1
#
_entry.id   AF-A0A1A2P3J9-F1
#
_cell.length_a   1.000
_cell.length_b   1.000
_cell.length_c   1.000
_cell.angle_alpha   90.00
_cell.angle_beta   90.00
_cell.angle_gamma   90.00
#
_symmetry.space_group_name_H-M   'P 1'
#
loop_
_entity.id
_entity.type
_entity.pdbx_description
1 polymer ?
#
loop_
_entity_poly.entity_id
_entity_poly.type
_entity_poly.pdbx_seq_one_letter_code
_entity_poly.pdbx_strand_id
1 'polypeptide(L)'
;MRGICALRPGAEEFSENIAVRSILGRFLEHSRIMHFNRINEFWIGSADMMHRNLDRRVEALVQVKDPRLTSYLDDLFESALDPSTRCWELGPDGQWTASPQEGHTVRDHQVSLMERHRSP
;
A
#
# COMPACT_ATOMS: atom_id res chain seq x y z
N MET A 1 3.09 -2.01 -2.98
CA MET A 1 3.82 -3.29 -3.10
C MET A 1 5.33 -3.02 -3.08
N ARG A 2 6.05 -3.53 -2.08
CA ARG A 2 7.51 -3.32 -1.94
C ARG A 2 8.37 -4.34 -2.69
N GLY A 3 7.88 -5.57 -2.79
CA GLY A 3 8.61 -6.70 -3.35
C GLY A 3 8.20 -6.99 -4.80
N ILE A 4 8.14 -8.27 -5.14
CA ILE A 4 7.76 -8.74 -6.48
C ILE A 4 6.32 -8.30 -6.79
N CYS A 5 6.11 -7.75 -7.98
CA CYS A 5 4.81 -7.50 -8.57
C CYS A 5 4.81 -8.08 -9.98
N ALA A 6 3.96 -9.09 -10.23
CA ALA A 6 3.77 -9.66 -11.56
C ALA A 6 2.62 -9.00 -12.32
N LEU A 7 1.86 -8.11 -11.67
CA LEU A 7 0.77 -7.38 -12.29
C LEU A 7 1.34 -6.28 -13.17
N ARG A 8 0.81 -6.16 -14.40
CA ARG A 8 1.09 -5.08 -15.33
C ARG A 8 -0.05 -4.06 -15.22
N PRO A 9 0.10 -2.94 -14.51
CA PRO A 9 -0.95 -1.93 -14.40
C PRO A 9 -1.14 -1.18 -15.73
N GLY A 10 -2.33 -0.63 -15.97
CA GLY A 10 -2.59 0.21 -17.14
C GLY A 10 -2.64 -0.53 -18.49
N ALA A 11 -2.69 -1.87 -18.50
CA ALA A 11 -2.96 -2.61 -19.72
C ALA A 11 -4.43 -2.44 -20.13
N GLU A 12 -4.64 -2.00 -21.38
CA GLU A 12 -5.96 -1.80 -22.02
C GLU A 12 -6.84 -3.04 -21.85
N GLU A 13 -8.13 -2.84 -21.58
CA GLU A 13 -9.15 -3.87 -21.31
C GLU A 13 -8.93 -4.76 -20.07
N PHE A 14 -7.73 -4.79 -19.47
CA PHE A 14 -7.39 -5.69 -18.36
C PHE A 14 -7.19 -4.99 -17.02
N SER A 15 -6.54 -3.83 -16.99
CA SER A 15 -6.02 -3.23 -15.74
C SER A 15 -5.91 -1.71 -15.78
N GLU A 16 -6.74 -1.06 -16.61
CA GLU A 16 -6.76 0.40 -16.80
C GLU A 16 -6.96 1.18 -15.50
N ASN A 17 -7.69 0.57 -14.55
CA ASN A 17 -8.03 1.16 -13.26
C ASN A 17 -7.12 0.68 -12.11
N ILE A 18 -6.02 0.00 -12.42
CA ILE A 18 -5.09 -0.52 -11.42
C ILE A 18 -3.83 0.34 -11.42
N ALA A 19 -3.55 0.95 -10.27
CA ALA A 19 -2.29 1.63 -10.00
C ALA A 19 -1.43 0.81 -9.04
N VAL A 20 -0.12 0.78 -9.26
CA VAL A 20 0.82 0.08 -8.39
C VAL A 20 1.88 1.05 -7.92
N ARG A 21 1.99 1.19 -6.59
CA ARG A 21 2.95 2.05 -5.90
C ARG A 21 3.86 1.24 -4.98
N SER A 22 5.09 1.69 -4.80
CA SER A 22 6.07 1.12 -3.87
C SER A 22 6.65 2.24 -3.01
N ILE A 23 6.34 2.23 -1.71
CA ILE A 23 6.95 3.13 -0.73
C ILE A 23 8.20 2.44 -0.21
N LEU A 24 9.34 3.11 -0.36
CA LEU A 24 10.64 2.66 0.11
C LEU A 24 11.21 3.70 1.06
N GLY A 25 11.82 3.24 2.14
CA GLY A 25 12.43 4.11 3.13
C GLY A 25 13.29 3.32 4.10
N ARG A 26 13.49 3.89 5.30
CA ARG A 26 14.28 3.28 6.37
C ARG A 26 13.68 1.95 6.84
N PHE A 27 12.36 1.89 6.97
CA PHE A 27 11.66 0.69 7.43
C PHE A 27 11.19 -0.17 6.28
N LEU A 28 11.10 -1.45 6.58
CA LEU A 28 10.63 -2.42 5.63
C LEU A 28 9.10 -2.48 5.67
N GLU A 29 8.44 -1.98 4.62
CA GLU A 29 6.99 -2.13 4.47
C GLU A 29 6.63 -3.63 4.39
N HIS A 30 6.09 -4.16 5.49
CA HIS A 30 5.77 -5.58 5.68
C HIS A 30 4.30 -5.81 6.07
N SER A 31 3.59 -4.74 6.44
CA SER A 31 2.16 -4.77 6.71
C SER A 31 1.40 -5.23 5.47
N ARG A 32 0.40 -6.09 5.68
CA ARG A 32 -0.53 -6.56 4.63
C ARG A 32 -1.92 -6.17 5.06
N ILE A 33 -2.47 -5.19 4.38
CA ILE A 33 -3.75 -4.57 4.70
C ILE A 33 -4.55 -4.50 3.41
N MET A 34 -5.81 -4.94 3.45
CA MET A 34 -6.75 -4.86 2.33
C MET A 34 -7.89 -3.93 2.75
N HIS A 35 -8.25 -2.99 1.87
CA HIS A 35 -9.38 -2.09 2.06
C HIS A 35 -10.37 -2.26 0.91
N PHE A 36 -11.58 -2.70 1.25
CA PHE A 36 -12.70 -2.83 0.31
C PHE A 36 -13.63 -1.63 0.44
N ASN A 37 -13.28 -0.51 -0.22
CA ASN A 37 -13.95 0.79 -0.06
C ASN A 37 -15.48 0.74 -0.25
N ARG A 38 -15.99 -0.02 -1.23
CA ARG A 38 -17.44 -0.08 -1.51
C ARG A 38 -18.27 -0.63 -0.35
N ILE A 39 -17.70 -1.51 0.47
CA ILE A 39 -18.35 -2.09 1.64
C ILE A 39 -17.73 -1.62 2.96
N ASN A 40 -16.78 -0.67 2.89
CA ASN A 40 -16.04 -0.10 4.00
C ASN A 40 -15.45 -1.16 4.96
N GLU A 41 -14.75 -2.15 4.41
CA GLU A 41 -14.12 -3.21 5.20
C GLU A 41 -12.60 -3.15 5.12
N PHE A 42 -11.97 -3.25 6.29
CA PHE A 42 -10.53 -3.38 6.44
C PHE A 42 -10.17 -4.78 6.94
N TRP A 43 -9.16 -5.35 6.32
CA TRP A 43 -8.63 -6.67 6.67
C TRP A 43 -7.13 -6.59 6.84
N ILE A 44 -6.60 -7.24 7.86
CA ILE A 44 -5.16 -7.39 8.08
C ILE A 44 -4.81 -8.87 8.11
N GLY A 45 -3.59 -9.22 7.73
CA GLY A 45 -3.20 -10.63 7.74
C GLY A 45 -1.74 -10.91 7.49
N SER A 46 -1.43 -12.20 7.45
CA SER A 46 -0.08 -12.73 7.27
C SER A 46 0.29 -13.00 5.79
N ALA A 47 -0.71 -13.25 4.95
CA ALA A 47 -0.52 -13.60 3.54
C ALA A 47 -0.30 -12.37 2.64
N ASP A 48 0.70 -12.45 1.76
CA ASP A 48 0.68 -11.68 0.51
C ASP A 48 0.00 -12.47 -0.63
N MET A 49 -0.26 -11.84 -1.78
CA MET A 49 -0.96 -12.43 -2.92
C MET A 49 -0.05 -13.30 -3.82
N MET A 50 0.70 -14.22 -3.21
CA MET A 50 1.56 -15.18 -3.93
C MET A 50 1.03 -16.59 -3.75
N HIS A 51 1.06 -17.40 -4.82
CA HIS A 51 0.56 -18.79 -4.85
C HIS A 51 0.99 -19.64 -3.64
N ARG A 52 2.25 -19.52 -3.20
CA ARG A 52 2.75 -20.26 -2.02
C ARG A 52 2.01 -19.93 -0.72
N ASN A 53 1.50 -18.71 -0.56
CA ASN A 53 0.80 -18.26 0.64
C ASN A 53 -0.70 -18.60 0.55
N LEU A 54 -1.26 -18.65 -0.66
CA LEU A 54 -2.66 -18.97 -0.88
C LEU A 54 -2.95 -20.47 -0.86
N ASP A 55 -2.03 -21.29 -1.37
CA ASP A 55 -2.29 -22.73 -1.62
C ASP A 55 -1.46 -23.68 -0.77
N ARG A 56 -0.35 -23.21 -0.17
CA ARG A 56 0.63 -24.09 0.49
C ARG A 56 0.97 -23.72 1.94
N ARG A 57 0.37 -22.65 2.47
CA ARG A 57 0.62 -22.19 3.83
C ARG A 57 -0.70 -22.00 4.55
N VAL A 58 -0.65 -22.19 5.86
CA VAL A 58 -1.74 -21.76 6.75
C VAL A 58 -1.50 -20.29 7.03
N GLU A 59 -2.42 -19.46 6.58
CA GLU A 59 -2.38 -18.01 6.74
C GLU A 59 -3.67 -17.53 7.41
N ALA A 60 -3.61 -16.37 8.07
CA ALA A 60 -4.78 -15.75 8.70
C ALA A 60 -5.04 -14.36 8.12
N LEU A 61 -6.32 -14.10 7.84
CA LEU A 61 -6.87 -12.78 7.54
C LEU A 61 -7.98 -12.50 8.54
N VAL A 62 -7.94 -11.33 9.16
CA VAL A 62 -8.95 -10.91 10.14
C VAL A 62 -9.53 -9.56 9.75
N GLN A 63 -10.84 -9.46 9.84
CA GLN A 63 -11.55 -8.21 9.64
C GLN A 63 -11.36 -7.30 10.86
N VAL A 64 -11.00 -6.05 10.62
CA VAL A 64 -10.93 -5.01 11.64
C VAL A 64 -12.28 -4.33 11.74
N LYS A 65 -12.94 -4.46 12.91
CA LYS A 65 -14.31 -3.97 13.13
C LYS A 65 -14.41 -2.79 14.10
N ASP A 66 -13.39 -2.56 14.93
CA ASP A 66 -13.36 -1.43 15.87
C ASP A 66 -13.26 -0.12 15.05
N PRO A 67 -14.25 0.79 15.13
CA PRO A 67 -14.27 2.04 14.36
C PRO A 67 -13.01 2.91 14.56
N ARG A 68 -12.41 2.86 15.76
CA ARG A 68 -11.17 3.58 16.04
C ARG A 68 -10.00 3.01 15.23
N LEU A 69 -9.95 1.69 15.10
CA LEU A 69 -8.90 1.01 14.33
C LEU A 69 -9.13 1.15 12.82
N THR A 70 -10.38 1.09 12.35
CA THR A 70 -10.67 1.33 10.93
C THR A 70 -10.35 2.76 10.53
N SER A 71 -10.66 3.76 11.37
CA SER A 71 -10.26 5.16 11.13
C SER A 71 -8.73 5.31 11.08
N TYR A 72 -7.99 4.63 11.96
CA TYR A 72 -6.52 4.64 11.90
C TYR A 72 -5.98 4.00 10.62
N LEU A 73 -6.58 2.91 10.14
CA LEU A 73 -6.18 2.27 8.89
C LEU A 73 -6.50 3.15 7.68
N ASP A 74 -7.62 3.86 7.72
CA ASP A 74 -8.00 4.81 6.67
C ASP A 74 -6.97 5.96 6.57
N ASP A 75 -6.63 6.61 7.69
CA ASP A 75 -5.54 7.59 7.78
C ASP A 75 -4.21 7.07 7.20
N LEU A 76 -3.91 5.79 7.44
CA LEU A 76 -2.70 5.14 6.93
C LEU A 76 -2.75 4.99 5.40
N PHE A 77 -3.91 4.60 4.84
CA PHE A 77 -4.11 4.57 3.39
C PHE A 77 -4.08 5.96 2.79
N GLU A 78 -4.73 6.97 3.40
CA GLU A 78 -4.67 8.36 2.94
C GLU A 78 -3.21 8.84 2.86
N SER A 79 -2.43 8.61 3.91
CA SER A 79 -1.01 8.98 3.93
C SER A 79 -0.21 8.22 2.86
N ALA A 80 -0.39 6.91 2.72
CA ALA A 80 0.36 6.11 1.76
C ALA A 80 -0.04 6.40 0.30
N LEU A 81 -1.31 6.78 0.07
CA LEU A 81 -1.88 7.03 -1.26
C LEU A 81 -1.90 8.52 -1.64
N ASP A 82 -1.50 9.43 -0.75
CA ASP A 82 -1.37 10.85 -1.08
C ASP A 82 -0.43 11.05 -2.29
N PRO A 83 -0.79 11.87 -3.29
CA PRO A 83 0.06 12.14 -4.46
C PRO A 83 1.42 12.78 -4.11
N SER A 84 1.53 13.46 -2.98
CA SER A 84 2.78 14.04 -2.49
C SER A 84 3.66 13.03 -1.75
N THR A 85 3.16 11.83 -1.42
CA THR A 85 3.93 10.80 -0.73
C THR A 85 4.98 10.20 -1.65
N ARG A 86 6.24 10.31 -1.22
CA ARG A 86 7.39 9.72 -1.90
C ARG A 86 7.19 8.22 -2.09
N CYS A 87 7.18 7.79 -3.34
CA CYS A 87 7.03 6.40 -3.73
C CYS A 87 7.62 6.18 -5.13
N TRP A 88 7.55 4.94 -5.60
CA TRP A 88 7.77 4.56 -6.99
C TRP A 88 6.45 4.07 -7.58
N GLU A 89 6.15 4.42 -8.81
CA GLU A 89 4.97 3.97 -9.54
C GLU A 89 5.41 3.01 -10.66
N LEU A 90 4.71 1.89 -10.79
CA LEU A 90 4.95 0.93 -11.87
C LEU A 90 4.11 1.33 -13.08
N GLY A 91 4.77 1.60 -14.21
CA GLY A 91 4.13 1.91 -15.48
C GLY A 91 3.66 0.66 -16.26
N PRO A 92 2.85 0.86 -17.30
CA PRO A 92 2.38 -0.21 -18.18
C PRO A 92 3.47 -0.84 -19.03
N ASP A 93 4.65 -0.22 -19.12
CA ASP A 93 5.85 -0.75 -19.75
C ASP A 93 6.73 -1.58 -18.79
N GLY A 94 6.31 -1.71 -17.53
CA GLY A 94 7.05 -2.40 -16.48
C GLY A 94 8.17 -1.56 -15.86
N GLN A 95 8.30 -0.27 -16.21
CA GLN A 95 9.29 0.62 -15.63
C GLN A 95 8.78 1.24 -14.33
N TRP A 96 9.70 1.44 -13.39
CA TRP A 96 9.41 2.15 -12.14
C TRP A 96 9.86 3.60 -12.24
N THR A 97 8.96 4.54 -11.97
CA THR A 97 9.25 5.97 -11.95
C THR A 97 9.08 6.54 -10.54
N ALA A 98 9.98 7.42 -10.13
CA ALA A 98 9.85 8.10 -8.85
C ALA A 98 8.67 9.08 -8.87
N SER A 99 7.91 9.11 -7.79
CA SER A 99 6.74 9.99 -7.60
C SER A 99 6.75 10.55 -6.17
N PRO A 100 6.41 11.83 -5.94
CA PRO A 100 6.13 12.82 -6.97
C PRO A 100 7.42 13.25 -7.70
N GLN A 101 7.26 13.83 -8.90
CA GLN A 101 8.36 14.33 -9.72
C GLN A 101 9.04 15.55 -9.08
N GLU A 102 10.24 15.90 -9.57
CA GLU A 102 10.99 17.06 -9.07
C GLU A 102 10.17 18.36 -9.17
N GLY A 103 10.33 19.25 -8.18
CA GLY A 103 9.59 20.52 -8.10
C GLY A 103 8.22 20.43 -7.42
N HIS A 104 7.74 19.23 -7.08
CA HIS A 104 6.53 19.05 -6.28
C HIS A 104 6.84 18.94 -4.78
N THR A 105 5.84 19.24 -3.94
CA THR A 105 5.93 18.98 -2.50
C THR A 105 6.08 17.48 -2.26
N VAL A 106 7.07 17.11 -1.46
CA VAL A 106 7.34 15.70 -1.10
C VAL A 106 7.02 15.49 0.37
N ARG A 107 6.20 14.47 0.66
CA ARG A 107 5.97 13.93 2.01
C ARG A 107 6.64 12.57 2.14
N ASP A 108 7.14 12.28 3.33
CA ASP A 108 7.70 10.97 3.66
C ASP A 108 6.76 10.23 4.62
N HIS A 109 6.14 9.16 4.13
CA HIS A 109 5.15 8.38 4.87
C HIS A 109 5.72 7.82 6.18
N GLN A 110 6.93 7.27 6.14
CA GLN A 110 7.53 6.63 7.31
C GLN A 110 7.93 7.67 8.36
N VAL A 111 8.47 8.82 7.94
CA VAL A 111 8.77 9.93 8.85
C VAL A 111 7.50 10.46 9.49
N SER A 112 6.43 10.65 8.71
CA SER A 112 5.12 11.11 9.23
C SER A 112 4.56 10.15 10.29
N LEU A 113 4.63 8.83 10.06
CA LEU A 113 4.23 7.83 11.04
C LEU A 113 5.12 7.85 12.29
N MET A 114 6.43 7.99 12.13
CA MET A 114 7.35 8.12 13.26
C MET A 114 7.02 9.33 14.12
N GLU A 115 6.76 10.49 13.51
CA GLU A 115 6.43 11.74 14.20
C GLU A 115 5.11 11.63 14.95
N ARG A 116 4.08 11.05 14.32
CA ARG A 116 2.76 10.80 14.93
C ARG A 116 2.86 9.93 16.20
N HIS A 117 3.84 9.03 16.27
CA HIS A 117 4.05 8.12 17.39
C HIS A 117 5.24 8.51 18.29
N ARG A 118 5.80 9.72 18.13
CA ARG A 118 7.01 10.16 18.84
C ARG A 118 6.79 10.68 20.27
N SER A 119 5.54 10.86 20.70
CA SER A 119 5.22 11.35 22.05
C SER A 119 4.30 10.38 22.80
N PRO A 120 4.54 10.19 24.12
CA PRO A 120 3.88 9.19 24.96
C PRO A 120 2.42 9.52 25.31
#